data_AF-A0AAW5UMQ3-F1
#
_entry.id   AF-A0AAW5UMQ3-F1
#
_cell.length_a   1.000
_cell.length_b   1.000
_cell.length_c   1.000
_cell.angle_alpha   90.00
_cell.angle_beta   90.00
_cell.angle_gamma   90.00
#
_symmetry.space_group_name_H-M   'P 1'
#
loop_
_entity.id
_entity.type
_entity.pdbx_description
1 polymer ?
#
loop_
_entity_poly.entity_id
_entity_poly.type
_entity_poly.pdbx_seq_one_letter_code
_entity_poly.pdbx_strand_id
1 'polypeptide(L)'
;MQYPTLLEYMKAIQDAGNNLDKLSHLSVVLDGHGEPYHISGDSSVVFKMQDKTTGKCYALKCFTKAQKGCADASSNSSSMKYLEKELLVLSQGKEEKYPVELMDWLDDDSLGASQLKVEDMSTEATKAELNEAITDEFSVKYSKDGRKLLKVPQKLKGTYAIKEGTKIICDRAFEDCKSLRSLVIPNSVTSIRESAFSFCSSLKSIVLPDGITSIGDETFFGCSSLASLVIPDGVTSIGNGAFAYCGSLKNLVLPESVVSIKGNLFCKWNGEVKCLSPNFIFEDGVLFNKGKSTIISFRDKDITSYVIPDYVTSIGGDAFSGCESLTSLVIPDSVVSIGDGAFSHCESLKNIVLPNSITSIGFCVFQHCRSLKSLVIPDSVTSIDTLAFCFCSSLKSLVIPDGITSIGDGAFCTCESLTSLVIPGGVTSIEKMAFSGCKSLKSIVIPDGVTSIGSGAFSGCESLKSIVIPDSVTCIGNRAFEYCFSLKSLVLSKSLTSIGDWAFNMAESLESLVIPDSVTSIGDYAFSGCRSLKSLVISNSVTHIAMGAFLSCTSLSSVVIPNGVTSIGEGAFIGCESLKSIVLPDGVVSIEKDAFRDCNFPNDFKQKLISRFGDKIFG
;
A
#
# COMPACT_ATOMS: atom_id res chain seq x y z
N MET A 1 7.22 6.32 23.46
CA MET A 1 7.99 7.23 24.34
C MET A 1 8.60 8.31 23.46
N GLN A 2 8.46 9.59 23.81
CA GLN A 2 9.26 10.65 23.18
C GLN A 2 10.61 10.71 23.92
N TYR A 3 11.73 10.69 23.18
CA TYR A 3 13.08 10.70 23.76
C TYR A 3 13.60 12.13 23.95
N PRO A 4 14.48 12.38 24.94
CA PRO A 4 15.05 13.69 25.22
C PRO A 4 15.95 14.23 24.10
N THR A 5 16.11 15.56 24.08
CA THR A 5 17.06 16.25 23.21
C THR A 5 18.51 16.09 23.70
N LEU A 6 19.50 16.35 22.82
CA LEU A 6 20.92 16.36 23.21
C LEU A 6 21.18 17.29 24.41
N LEU A 7 20.57 18.49 24.41
CA LEU A 7 20.74 19.46 25.50
C LEU A 7 20.15 18.95 26.83
N GLU A 8 19.02 18.24 26.78
CA GLU A 8 18.43 17.60 27.97
C GLU A 8 19.33 16.46 28.49
N TYR A 9 19.91 15.66 27.60
CA TYR A 9 20.91 14.65 27.97
C TYR A 9 22.20 15.24 28.54
N MET A 10 22.72 16.33 27.96
CA MET A 10 23.91 17.02 28.47
C MET A 10 23.68 17.58 29.89
N LYS A 11 22.51 18.16 30.16
CA LYS A 11 22.16 18.60 31.52
C LYS A 11 22.06 17.43 32.49
N ALA A 12 21.40 16.35 32.09
CA ALA A 12 21.27 15.16 32.94
C ALA A 12 22.61 14.50 33.27
N ILE A 13 23.55 14.48 32.31
CA ILE A 13 24.84 13.82 32.50
C ILE A 13 25.87 14.69 33.23
N GLN A 14 25.72 16.02 33.24
CA GLN A 14 26.57 16.89 34.07
C GLN A 14 26.45 16.50 35.56
N ASP A 15 25.25 16.14 36.01
CA ASP A 15 24.98 15.61 37.35
C ASP A 15 24.97 14.07 37.43
N ALA A 16 25.64 13.37 36.50
CA ALA A 16 25.57 11.91 36.34
C ALA A 16 25.81 11.11 37.62
N GLY A 17 26.69 11.58 38.52
CA GLY A 17 26.94 10.91 39.80
C GLY A 17 25.72 10.81 40.71
N ASN A 18 24.76 11.73 40.57
CA ASN A 18 23.48 11.73 41.27
C ASN A 18 22.34 11.12 40.43
N ASN A 19 22.47 11.12 39.10
CA ASN A 19 21.40 10.73 38.17
C ASN A 19 21.46 9.27 37.67
N LEU A 20 22.55 8.56 37.96
CA LEU A 20 22.74 7.17 37.56
C LEU A 20 22.69 6.25 38.79
N ASP A 21 21.54 5.62 39.04
CA ASP A 21 21.32 4.78 40.24
C ASP A 21 22.38 3.67 40.37
N LYS A 22 22.37 2.68 39.45
CA LYS A 22 23.29 1.53 39.50
C LYS A 22 24.69 1.85 38.98
N LEU A 23 24.87 3.00 38.32
CA LEU A 23 26.15 3.45 37.75
C LEU A 23 26.74 4.67 38.49
N SER A 24 26.31 4.93 39.73
CA SER A 24 26.74 6.08 40.55
C SER A 24 28.26 6.11 40.87
N HIS A 25 28.96 5.00 40.66
CA HIS A 25 30.42 4.91 40.75
C HIS A 25 31.15 5.55 39.56
N LEU A 26 30.43 5.87 38.48
CA LEU A 26 30.96 6.54 37.30
C LEU A 26 30.78 8.06 37.41
N SER A 27 31.80 8.82 37.01
CA SER A 27 31.70 10.25 36.73
C SER A 27 31.82 10.53 35.24
N VAL A 28 31.13 11.55 34.78
CA VAL A 28 31.33 12.10 33.44
C VAL A 28 32.73 12.67 33.30
N VAL A 29 33.38 12.40 32.16
CA VAL A 29 34.64 13.04 31.80
C VAL A 29 34.31 14.34 31.07
N LEU A 30 34.89 15.44 31.52
CA LEU A 30 34.72 16.74 30.90
C LEU A 30 35.80 16.98 29.82
N ASP A 31 35.45 17.72 28.79
CA ASP A 31 36.38 18.17 27.76
C ASP A 31 37.20 19.40 28.20
N GLY A 32 38.05 19.91 27.31
CA GLY A 32 38.90 21.08 27.57
C GLY A 32 38.14 22.40 27.79
N HIS A 33 36.82 22.41 27.62
CA HIS A 33 35.95 23.57 27.83
C HIS A 33 35.05 23.41 29.07
N GLY A 34 35.15 22.30 29.79
CA GLY A 34 34.37 22.03 31.00
C GLY A 34 32.98 21.44 30.74
N GLU A 35 32.69 21.01 29.50
CA GLU A 35 31.44 20.35 29.13
C GLU A 35 31.61 18.82 29.10
N PRO A 36 30.53 18.02 29.28
CA PRO A 36 30.59 16.57 29.11
C PRO A 36 31.20 16.16 27.77
N TYR A 37 32.28 15.38 27.81
CA TYR A 37 32.83 14.77 26.61
C TYR A 37 31.79 13.82 26.01
N HIS A 38 31.38 14.09 24.78
CA HIS A 38 30.35 13.31 24.11
C HIS A 38 30.57 13.19 22.60
N ILE A 39 29.98 12.14 22.03
CA ILE A 39 29.88 11.91 20.60
C ILE A 39 28.39 11.81 20.27
N SER A 40 27.90 12.67 19.39
CA SER A 40 26.50 12.66 18.96
C SER A 40 26.35 12.02 17.57
N GLY A 41 25.30 11.24 17.39
CA GLY A 41 24.86 10.71 16.10
C GLY A 41 23.33 10.74 16.01
N ASP A 42 22.79 10.43 14.83
CA ASP A 42 21.36 10.59 14.53
C ASP A 42 20.44 9.78 15.46
N SER A 43 20.93 8.65 15.98
CA SER A 43 20.16 7.67 16.77
C SER A 43 20.58 7.56 18.25
N SER A 44 21.70 8.17 18.65
CA SER A 44 22.18 8.13 20.04
C SER A 44 23.21 9.21 20.35
N VAL A 45 23.36 9.51 21.63
CA VAL A 45 24.44 10.33 22.18
C VAL A 45 25.26 9.45 23.13
N VAL A 46 26.59 9.46 22.98
CA VAL A 46 27.51 8.66 23.80
C VAL A 46 28.36 9.58 24.65
N PHE A 47 28.40 9.34 25.96
CA PHE A 47 29.22 10.10 26.91
C PHE A 47 30.42 9.27 27.37
N LYS A 48 31.58 9.92 27.53
CA LYS A 48 32.73 9.29 28.18
C LYS A 48 32.54 9.37 29.69
N MET A 49 32.57 8.21 30.33
CA MET A 49 32.45 8.03 31.77
C MET A 49 33.74 7.44 32.31
N GLN A 50 34.09 7.75 33.54
CA GLN A 50 35.24 7.17 34.24
C GLN A 50 34.79 6.65 35.60
N ASP A 51 35.14 5.40 35.90
CA ASP A 51 34.96 4.83 37.23
C ASP A 51 35.98 5.46 38.19
N LYS A 52 35.49 6.13 39.24
CA LYS A 52 36.33 6.83 40.21
C LYS A 52 37.20 5.90 41.06
N THR A 53 36.81 4.62 41.18
CA THR A 53 37.51 3.65 42.01
C THR A 53 38.61 2.93 41.25
N THR A 54 38.38 2.63 39.97
CA THR A 54 39.32 1.86 39.14
C THR A 54 40.09 2.72 38.14
N GLY A 55 39.64 3.95 37.87
CA GLY A 55 40.19 4.83 36.84
C GLY A 55 39.84 4.41 35.41
N LYS A 56 39.18 3.26 35.22
CA LYS A 56 38.81 2.72 33.91
C LYS A 56 37.72 3.60 33.28
N CYS A 57 37.89 3.89 31.99
CA CYS A 57 36.90 4.63 31.22
C CYS A 57 35.87 3.70 30.58
N TYR A 58 34.64 4.19 30.46
CA TYR A 58 33.50 3.53 29.83
C TYR A 58 32.78 4.52 28.90
N ALA A 59 32.06 4.01 27.91
CA ALA A 59 31.15 4.80 27.10
C ALA A 59 29.71 4.50 27.53
N LEU A 60 28.94 5.55 27.84
CA LEU A 60 27.52 5.46 28.21
C LEU A 60 26.67 5.99 27.06
N LYS A 61 25.91 5.11 26.42
CA LYS A 61 25.10 5.42 25.24
C LYS A 61 23.64 5.65 25.61
N CYS A 62 23.11 6.79 25.16
CA CYS A 62 21.73 7.24 25.36
C CYS A 62 21.00 7.29 24.00
N PHE A 63 19.81 6.71 23.88
CA PHE A 63 19.10 6.56 22.60
C PHE A 63 18.24 7.78 22.23
N THR A 64 18.12 8.10 20.94
CA THR A 64 17.22 9.14 20.41
C THR A 64 16.04 8.54 19.64
N LYS A 65 15.08 9.39 19.22
CA LYS A 65 13.79 9.02 18.60
C LYS A 65 13.88 8.14 17.34
N ALA A 66 15.04 8.02 16.69
CA ALA A 66 15.20 7.29 15.42
C ALA A 66 15.15 5.75 15.54
N GLN A 67 14.82 5.18 16.70
CA GLN A 67 14.65 3.73 16.88
C GLN A 67 13.20 3.35 17.20
N LYS A 68 12.45 2.95 16.18
CA LYS A 68 11.32 2.03 16.36
C LYS A 68 11.82 0.64 15.94
N GLY A 69 12.31 -0.15 16.90
CA GLY A 69 12.57 -1.60 16.68
C GLY A 69 13.87 -2.21 17.20
N CYS A 70 14.84 -1.47 17.73
CA CYS A 70 16.14 -2.05 18.12
C CYS A 70 16.34 -2.33 19.62
N ALA A 71 15.37 -2.02 20.48
CA ALA A 71 15.55 -2.21 21.92
C ALA A 71 15.51 -3.68 22.38
N ASP A 72 15.03 -4.60 21.53
CA ASP A 72 14.87 -6.03 21.91
C ASP A 72 15.91 -6.97 21.26
N ALA A 73 16.94 -6.45 20.59
CA ALA A 73 17.86 -7.28 19.80
C ALA A 73 19.34 -6.87 19.91
N SER A 74 19.92 -6.91 21.10
CA SER A 74 21.39 -6.93 21.25
C SER A 74 21.84 -7.59 22.55
N SER A 75 21.55 -8.88 22.72
CA SER A 75 22.25 -9.73 23.68
C SER A 75 23.15 -10.69 22.91
N ASN A 76 24.47 -10.41 22.88
CA ASN A 76 25.58 -11.38 22.91
C ASN A 76 26.87 -10.79 22.32
N SER A 77 27.52 -9.91 23.09
CA SER A 77 28.96 -9.69 23.03
C SER A 77 29.44 -9.54 24.47
N SER A 78 30.52 -10.23 24.85
CA SER A 78 31.05 -10.31 26.22
C SER A 78 31.58 -8.99 26.80
N SER A 79 31.45 -7.87 26.08
CA SER A 79 31.90 -6.53 26.47
C SER A 79 30.78 -5.48 26.57
N MET A 80 29.51 -5.83 26.32
CA MET A 80 28.37 -4.90 26.36
C MET A 80 27.38 -5.26 27.46
N LYS A 81 26.99 -4.29 28.28
CA LYS A 81 25.92 -4.43 29.28
C LYS A 81 24.80 -3.44 28.98
N TYR A 82 23.70 -3.95 28.48
CA TYR A 82 22.45 -3.19 28.37
C TYR A 82 21.81 -3.04 29.75
N LEU A 83 21.36 -1.84 30.09
CA LEU A 83 20.74 -1.54 31.37
C LEU A 83 19.41 -0.83 31.15
N GLU A 84 18.32 -1.52 31.51
CA GLU A 84 16.97 -1.00 31.29
C GLU A 84 16.65 0.13 32.29
N LYS A 85 16.49 1.36 31.75
CA LYS A 85 16.01 2.59 32.42
C LYS A 85 16.82 3.08 33.64
N GLU A 86 18.07 3.50 33.42
CA GLU A 86 18.95 4.00 34.50
C GLU A 86 19.12 5.52 34.56
N LEU A 87 19.00 6.25 33.45
CA LEU A 87 19.30 7.69 33.41
C LEU A 87 18.03 8.52 33.60
N LEU A 88 17.96 9.30 34.69
CA LEU A 88 16.92 10.29 34.93
C LEU A 88 17.17 11.54 34.07
N VAL A 89 16.17 11.93 33.26
CA VAL A 89 16.23 13.12 32.42
C VAL A 89 14.96 13.94 32.57
N LEU A 90 15.11 15.24 32.82
CA LEU A 90 14.01 16.20 32.77
C LEU A 90 13.73 16.55 31.30
N SER A 91 12.82 15.81 30.67
CA SER A 91 12.43 16.05 29.27
C SER A 91 11.05 16.69 29.20
N GLN A 92 10.95 17.81 28.47
CA GLN A 92 9.68 18.53 28.26
C GLN A 92 8.89 18.85 29.56
N GLY A 93 9.61 19.12 30.66
CA GLY A 93 9.02 19.47 31.95
C GLY A 93 8.55 18.30 32.81
N LYS A 94 8.85 17.05 32.42
CA LYS A 94 8.65 15.85 33.25
C LYS A 94 9.96 15.10 33.43
N GLU A 95 10.19 14.57 34.62
CA GLU A 95 11.34 13.75 34.92
C GLU A 95 11.02 12.27 34.63
N GLU A 96 11.73 11.66 33.69
CA GLU A 96 11.52 10.27 33.28
C GLU A 96 12.85 9.50 33.24
N LYS A 97 12.79 8.18 33.43
CA LYS A 97 13.96 7.28 33.33
C LYS A 97 14.09 6.72 31.92
N TYR A 98 15.29 6.85 31.35
CA TYR A 98 15.60 6.40 30.00
C TYR A 98 16.63 5.27 29.99
N PRO A 99 16.50 4.30 29.06
CA PRO A 99 17.44 3.20 28.93
C PRO A 99 18.80 3.70 28.44
N VAL A 100 19.86 3.07 28.94
CA VAL A 100 21.24 3.37 28.58
C VAL A 100 22.04 2.08 28.41
N GLU A 101 23.09 2.15 27.62
CA GLU A 101 23.99 1.03 27.35
C GLU A 101 25.41 1.40 27.78
N LEU A 102 26.08 0.52 28.54
CA LEU A 102 27.43 0.72 29.02
C LEU A 102 28.40 -0.22 28.30
N MET A 103 29.52 0.34 27.82
CA MET A 103 30.59 -0.37 27.12
C MET A 103 31.97 0.14 27.56
N ASP A 104 33.02 -0.66 27.38
CA ASP A 104 34.39 -0.26 27.68
C ASP A 104 34.84 0.92 26.78
N TRP A 105 35.51 1.91 27.37
CA TRP A 105 36.15 2.98 26.60
C TRP A 105 37.52 2.52 26.12
N LEU A 106 37.74 2.55 24.82
CA LEU A 106 39.05 2.26 24.24
C LEU A 106 39.79 3.59 24.07
N ASP A 107 40.88 3.79 24.80
CA ASP A 107 41.73 4.99 24.69
C ASP A 107 42.44 4.99 23.33
N ASP A 108 42.48 6.16 22.70
CA ASP A 108 42.82 6.33 21.30
C ASP A 108 44.01 7.27 21.10
N ASP A 109 45.11 6.72 20.61
CA ASP A 109 46.19 7.44 19.92
C ASP A 109 46.51 6.75 18.57
N SER A 110 45.58 5.95 18.02
CA SER A 110 45.81 5.23 16.76
C SER A 110 44.57 5.02 15.87
N LEU A 111 43.50 5.76 16.08
CA LEU A 111 42.32 5.77 15.21
C LEU A 111 42.09 7.19 14.69
N GLY A 112 42.34 7.37 13.39
CA GLY A 112 41.73 8.48 12.68
C GLY A 112 40.22 8.45 12.88
N ALA A 113 39.61 9.64 12.87
CA ALA A 113 38.17 9.91 13.02
C ALA A 113 37.27 9.30 11.91
N SER A 114 37.57 8.09 11.43
CA SER A 114 36.86 7.36 10.38
C SER A 114 36.41 5.96 10.78
N GLN A 115 36.61 5.50 12.02
CA GLN A 115 36.22 4.14 12.44
C GLN A 115 35.44 3.99 13.75
N LEU A 116 34.99 5.09 14.38
CA LEU A 116 33.79 5.06 15.25
C LEU A 116 32.56 5.40 14.42
N LYS A 117 32.34 4.68 13.31
CA LYS A 117 31.01 4.60 12.72
C LYS A 117 30.22 3.68 13.65
N VAL A 118 29.16 4.20 14.26
CA VAL A 118 27.98 3.38 14.58
C VAL A 118 27.78 2.51 13.35
N GLU A 119 27.88 1.18 13.47
CA GLU A 119 27.57 0.31 12.35
C GLU A 119 26.14 0.64 11.95
N ASP A 120 26.03 1.38 10.84
CA ASP A 120 24.75 1.67 10.25
C ASP A 120 24.25 0.33 9.72
N MET A 121 23.52 -0.40 10.56
CA MET A 121 22.84 -1.64 10.21
C MET A 121 21.50 -1.34 9.53
N SER A 122 21.30 -0.13 8.99
CA SER A 122 20.17 0.17 8.12
C SER A 122 20.16 -0.81 6.95
N THR A 123 18.97 -1.36 6.71
CA THR A 123 18.73 -2.40 5.72
C THR A 123 18.39 -1.80 4.36
N GLU A 124 17.85 -0.58 4.35
CA GLU A 124 17.60 0.20 3.13
C GLU A 124 18.86 0.94 2.69
N ALA A 125 19.19 0.85 1.40
CA ALA A 125 20.25 1.67 0.83
C ALA A 125 19.80 3.13 0.72
N THR A 126 20.46 4.02 1.45
CA THR A 126 20.16 5.45 1.38
C THR A 126 20.64 6.07 0.06
N LYS A 127 20.03 7.19 -0.35
CA LYS A 127 20.51 7.96 -1.53
C LYS A 127 21.98 8.37 -1.38
N ALA A 128 22.41 8.71 -0.17
CA ALA A 128 23.80 9.07 0.11
C ALA A 128 24.74 7.86 -0.12
N GLU A 129 24.42 6.70 0.45
CA GLU A 129 25.21 5.47 0.24
C GLU A 129 25.27 5.08 -1.24
N LEU A 130 24.17 5.20 -1.99
CA LEU A 130 24.13 4.90 -3.42
C LEU A 130 24.95 5.85 -4.30
N ASN A 131 25.11 7.10 -3.86
CA ASN A 131 25.94 8.11 -4.52
C ASN A 131 27.43 7.91 -4.21
N GLU A 132 27.75 7.45 -3.01
CA GLU A 132 29.13 7.16 -2.57
C GLU A 132 29.55 5.70 -2.81
N ALA A 133 28.68 4.89 -3.40
CA ALA A 133 28.88 3.46 -3.57
C ALA A 133 30.11 3.15 -4.44
N ILE A 134 30.90 2.19 -3.99
CA ILE A 134 31.91 1.57 -4.85
C ILE A 134 31.19 0.59 -5.79
N THR A 135 31.60 0.59 -7.05
CA THR A 135 30.97 -0.22 -8.09
C THR A 135 31.97 -1.23 -8.61
N ASP A 136 31.55 -2.49 -8.79
CA ASP A 136 32.38 -3.53 -9.39
C ASP A 136 32.28 -3.54 -10.93
N GLU A 137 33.02 -4.45 -11.57
CA GLU A 137 33.05 -4.62 -13.03
C GLU A 137 31.68 -5.01 -13.64
N PHE A 138 30.75 -5.51 -12.82
CA PHE A 138 29.38 -5.87 -13.22
C PHE A 138 28.37 -4.76 -12.93
N SER A 139 28.85 -3.58 -12.49
CA SER A 139 28.04 -2.46 -12.05
C SER A 139 27.25 -2.70 -10.75
N VAL A 140 27.67 -3.67 -9.92
CA VAL A 140 27.08 -3.90 -8.59
C VAL A 140 27.63 -2.88 -7.60
N LYS A 141 26.70 -2.25 -6.87
CA LYS A 141 26.99 -1.21 -5.90
C LYS A 141 27.14 -1.77 -4.50
N TYR A 142 28.26 -1.45 -3.88
CA TYR A 142 28.56 -1.74 -2.47
C TYR A 142 28.74 -0.43 -1.70
N SER A 143 28.52 -0.47 -0.38
CA SER A 143 28.90 0.64 0.49
C SER A 143 30.39 0.94 0.37
N LYS A 144 30.79 2.17 0.73
CA LYS A 144 32.18 2.63 0.63
C LYS A 144 33.19 1.74 1.38
N ASP A 145 32.75 1.08 2.46
CA ASP A 145 33.54 0.13 3.25
C ASP A 145 33.42 -1.33 2.76
N GLY A 146 32.63 -1.59 1.72
CA GLY A 146 32.40 -2.92 1.15
C GLY A 146 31.54 -3.86 1.99
N ARG A 147 31.04 -3.41 3.17
CA ARG A 147 30.30 -4.28 4.10
C ARG A 147 28.83 -4.47 3.73
N LYS A 148 28.24 -3.58 2.93
CA LYS A 148 26.87 -3.71 2.42
C LYS A 148 26.86 -3.87 0.91
N LEU A 149 26.04 -4.80 0.43
CA LEU A 149 25.65 -4.86 -0.98
C LEU A 149 24.34 -4.08 -1.14
N LEU A 150 24.42 -2.93 -1.80
CA LEU A 150 23.35 -1.93 -1.86
C LEU A 150 22.39 -2.16 -3.03
N LYS A 151 22.93 -2.40 -4.23
CA LYS A 151 22.10 -2.61 -5.44
C LYS A 151 22.83 -3.37 -6.53
N VAL A 152 22.09 -4.28 -7.15
CA VAL A 152 22.51 -5.05 -8.32
C VAL A 152 21.76 -4.56 -9.56
N PRO A 153 22.43 -4.42 -10.72
CA PRO A 153 21.76 -4.14 -11.98
C PRO A 153 20.84 -5.30 -12.38
N GLN A 154 19.57 -5.03 -12.67
CA GLN A 154 18.59 -6.03 -13.13
C GLN A 154 19.03 -6.81 -14.38
N LYS A 155 19.93 -6.24 -15.18
CA LYS A 155 20.51 -6.87 -16.37
C LYS A 155 21.59 -7.93 -16.07
N LEU A 156 21.99 -8.12 -14.81
CA LEU A 156 23.00 -9.10 -14.41
C LEU A 156 22.55 -10.51 -14.81
N LYS A 157 23.46 -11.29 -15.42
CA LYS A 157 23.16 -12.62 -15.97
C LYS A 157 24.18 -13.64 -15.50
N GLY A 158 23.76 -14.91 -15.47
CA GLY A 158 24.66 -16.02 -15.19
C GLY A 158 24.94 -16.19 -13.70
N THR A 159 26.19 -16.42 -13.35
CA THR A 159 26.66 -16.62 -11.97
C THR A 159 27.28 -15.33 -11.45
N TYR A 160 26.92 -14.92 -10.25
CA TYR A 160 27.58 -13.81 -9.55
C TYR A 160 28.11 -14.27 -8.19
N ALA A 161 29.27 -13.76 -7.79
CA ALA A 161 29.85 -14.00 -6.47
C ALA A 161 29.92 -12.67 -5.72
N ILE A 162 29.29 -12.62 -4.55
CA ILE A 162 29.33 -11.45 -3.68
C ILE A 162 30.75 -11.31 -3.10
N LYS A 163 31.23 -10.07 -2.99
CA LYS A 163 32.57 -9.78 -2.47
C LYS A 163 32.73 -10.27 -1.03
N GLU A 164 33.85 -10.96 -0.76
CA GLU A 164 34.24 -11.37 0.60
C GLU A 164 34.29 -10.16 1.55
N GLY A 165 33.89 -10.34 2.80
CA GLY A 165 33.77 -9.26 3.77
C GLY A 165 32.43 -8.51 3.74
N THR A 166 31.59 -8.73 2.72
CA THR A 166 30.19 -8.27 2.73
C THR A 166 29.46 -8.88 3.93
N LYS A 167 28.81 -8.06 4.74
CA LYS A 167 28.06 -8.45 5.95
C LYS A 167 26.55 -8.46 5.73
N ILE A 168 26.05 -7.53 4.91
CA ILE A 168 24.61 -7.29 4.71
C ILE A 168 24.28 -7.28 3.22
N ILE A 169 23.23 -7.99 2.85
CA ILE A 169 22.51 -7.79 1.58
C ILE A 169 21.29 -6.91 1.89
N CYS A 170 21.29 -5.69 1.36
CA CYS A 170 20.25 -4.69 1.62
C CYS A 170 18.90 -5.06 1.01
N ASP A 171 17.87 -4.33 1.44
CA ASP A 171 16.51 -4.45 0.93
C ASP A 171 16.49 -4.25 -0.59
N ARG A 172 15.77 -5.14 -1.29
CA ARG A 172 15.60 -5.10 -2.76
C ARG A 172 16.92 -5.07 -3.56
N ALA A 173 18.03 -5.55 -2.98
CA ALA A 173 19.34 -5.44 -3.60
C ALA A 173 19.43 -6.18 -4.96
N PHE A 174 18.89 -7.40 -5.05
CA PHE A 174 18.79 -8.19 -6.28
C PHE A 174 17.37 -8.22 -6.89
N GLU A 175 16.45 -7.39 -6.40
CA GLU A 175 15.09 -7.34 -6.90
C GLU A 175 15.05 -7.22 -8.45
N ASP A 176 14.19 -8.03 -9.08
CA ASP A 176 14.01 -8.10 -10.54
C ASP A 176 15.26 -8.53 -11.34
N CYS A 177 16.25 -9.19 -10.73
CA CYS A 177 17.37 -9.82 -11.45
C CYS A 177 16.94 -11.11 -12.18
N LYS A 178 16.01 -10.98 -13.13
CA LYS A 178 15.31 -12.07 -13.84
C LYS A 178 16.22 -12.99 -14.65
N SER A 179 17.46 -12.58 -14.94
CA SER A 179 18.45 -13.35 -15.71
C SER A 179 19.57 -13.97 -14.86
N LEU A 180 19.61 -13.68 -13.56
CA LEU A 180 20.58 -14.27 -12.64
C LEU A 180 20.24 -15.76 -12.44
N ARG A 181 21.22 -16.65 -12.60
CA ARG A 181 21.03 -18.10 -12.56
C ARG A 181 21.53 -18.73 -11.26
N SER A 182 22.61 -18.19 -10.70
CA SER A 182 23.21 -18.66 -9.46
C SER A 182 23.94 -17.53 -8.75
N LEU A 183 24.04 -17.65 -7.44
CA LEU A 183 24.68 -16.68 -6.57
C LEU A 183 25.57 -17.40 -5.56
N VAL A 184 26.78 -16.88 -5.37
CA VAL A 184 27.68 -17.30 -4.29
C VAL A 184 27.67 -16.22 -3.22
N ILE A 185 27.19 -16.57 -2.03
CA ILE A 185 27.14 -15.68 -0.86
C ILE A 185 28.30 -16.08 0.09
N PRO A 186 29.20 -15.16 0.45
CA PRO A 186 30.30 -15.47 1.36
C PRO A 186 29.81 -15.64 2.80
N ASN A 187 30.55 -16.44 3.59
CA ASN A 187 30.23 -16.70 5.00
C ASN A 187 30.30 -15.45 5.89
N SER A 188 30.89 -14.36 5.39
CA SER A 188 30.87 -13.07 6.05
C SER A 188 29.46 -12.47 6.15
N VAL A 189 28.52 -12.86 5.27
CA VAL A 189 27.13 -12.35 5.28
C VAL A 189 26.36 -12.97 6.44
N THR A 190 25.85 -12.11 7.32
CA THR A 190 25.06 -12.50 8.51
C THR A 190 23.59 -12.09 8.41
N SER A 191 23.23 -11.39 7.33
CA SER A 191 21.95 -10.71 7.20
C SER A 191 21.48 -10.62 5.75
N ILE A 192 20.27 -11.14 5.49
CA ILE A 192 19.53 -10.99 4.24
C ILE A 192 18.16 -10.38 4.57
N ARG A 193 17.79 -9.30 3.90
CA ARG A 193 16.66 -8.45 4.32
C ARG A 193 15.50 -8.45 3.31
N GLU A 194 14.61 -7.48 3.41
CA GLU A 194 13.31 -7.45 2.73
C GLU A 194 13.48 -7.50 1.20
N SER A 195 12.72 -8.39 0.55
CA SER A 195 12.66 -8.55 -0.90
C SER A 195 14.05 -8.67 -1.58
N ALA A 196 15.09 -9.08 -0.85
CA ALA A 196 16.48 -9.00 -1.31
C ALA A 196 16.71 -9.73 -2.64
N PHE A 197 16.01 -10.85 -2.88
CA PHE A 197 16.02 -11.62 -4.14
C PHE A 197 14.65 -11.70 -4.82
N SER A 198 13.73 -10.80 -4.49
CA SER A 198 12.38 -10.82 -5.05
C SER A 198 12.40 -10.76 -6.59
N PHE A 199 11.57 -11.57 -7.24
CA PHE A 199 11.49 -11.72 -8.69
C PHE A 199 12.80 -12.11 -9.40
N CYS A 200 13.75 -12.74 -8.71
CA CYS A 200 14.90 -13.43 -9.32
C CYS A 200 14.46 -14.73 -10.02
N SER A 201 13.59 -14.63 -11.04
CA SER A 201 12.84 -15.76 -11.60
C SER A 201 13.67 -16.85 -12.29
N SER A 202 14.94 -16.57 -12.65
CA SER A 202 15.88 -17.56 -13.22
C SER A 202 16.83 -18.19 -12.20
N LEU A 203 16.81 -17.75 -10.93
CA LEU A 203 17.71 -18.25 -9.89
C LEU A 203 17.36 -19.70 -9.59
N LYS A 204 18.30 -20.64 -9.83
CA LYS A 204 18.04 -22.08 -9.72
C LYS A 204 18.37 -22.67 -8.36
N SER A 205 19.43 -22.19 -7.74
CA SER A 205 19.91 -22.67 -6.45
C SER A 205 20.63 -21.53 -5.75
N ILE A 206 20.47 -21.48 -4.43
CA ILE A 206 21.18 -20.56 -3.56
C ILE A 206 21.59 -21.32 -2.30
N VAL A 207 22.82 -21.06 -1.84
CA VAL A 207 23.31 -21.57 -0.56
C VAL A 207 23.36 -20.40 0.39
N LEU A 208 22.62 -20.50 1.50
CA LEU A 208 22.58 -19.49 2.53
C LEU A 208 23.71 -19.77 3.54
N PRO A 209 24.54 -18.77 3.88
CA PRO A 209 25.56 -18.90 4.91
C PRO A 209 25.00 -19.29 6.28
N ASP A 210 25.77 -20.09 7.04
CA ASP A 210 25.42 -20.56 8.38
C ASP A 210 25.28 -19.42 9.40
N GLY A 211 25.94 -18.27 9.16
CA GLY A 211 25.89 -17.08 10.02
C GLY A 211 24.61 -16.26 9.92
N ILE A 212 23.65 -16.63 9.06
CA ILE A 212 22.38 -15.92 8.91
C ILE A 212 21.46 -16.22 10.08
N THR A 213 20.96 -15.16 10.71
CA THR A 213 20.05 -15.24 11.87
C THR A 213 18.59 -14.99 11.53
N SER A 214 18.30 -14.43 10.35
CA SER A 214 16.96 -14.01 9.94
C SER A 214 16.82 -13.98 8.42
N ILE A 215 15.61 -14.31 7.94
CA ILE A 215 15.18 -14.13 6.55
C ILE A 215 14.06 -13.09 6.56
N GLY A 216 14.21 -12.02 5.78
CA GLY A 216 13.26 -10.91 5.71
C GLY A 216 11.94 -11.25 5.02
N ASP A 217 11.03 -10.27 5.01
CA ASP A 217 9.78 -10.36 4.27
C ASP A 217 10.10 -10.45 2.77
N GLU A 218 9.37 -11.30 2.05
CA GLU A 218 9.45 -11.48 0.60
C GLU A 218 10.85 -11.79 0.04
N THR A 219 11.81 -12.21 0.86
CA THR A 219 13.22 -12.34 0.47
C THR A 219 13.41 -13.16 -0.82
N PHE A 220 12.69 -14.28 -1.00
CA PHE A 220 12.71 -15.11 -2.22
C PHE A 220 11.38 -15.07 -3.00
N PHE A 221 10.53 -14.08 -2.75
CA PHE A 221 9.25 -13.94 -3.44
C PHE A 221 9.43 -14.02 -4.96
N GLY A 222 8.66 -14.88 -5.64
CA GLY A 222 8.71 -14.99 -7.09
C GLY A 222 10.01 -15.56 -7.66
N CYS A 223 10.87 -16.19 -6.84
CA CYS A 223 12.00 -17.00 -7.32
C CYS A 223 11.50 -18.33 -7.96
N SER A 224 10.79 -18.23 -9.08
CA SER A 224 10.02 -19.35 -9.65
C SER A 224 10.85 -20.55 -10.12
N SER A 225 12.13 -20.32 -10.47
CA SER A 225 13.07 -21.39 -10.87
C SER A 225 13.87 -22.01 -9.72
N LEU A 226 13.71 -21.51 -8.49
CA LEU A 226 14.50 -21.97 -7.36
C LEU A 226 14.11 -23.41 -7.02
N ALA A 227 15.02 -24.36 -7.27
CA ALA A 227 14.74 -25.79 -7.15
C ALA A 227 15.11 -26.36 -5.77
N SER A 228 16.06 -25.73 -5.09
CA SER A 228 16.53 -26.13 -3.76
C SER A 228 16.97 -24.92 -2.94
N LEU A 229 16.55 -24.89 -1.68
CA LEU A 229 17.00 -23.94 -0.68
C LEU A 229 17.02 -24.65 0.68
N VAL A 230 18.10 -24.48 1.42
CA VAL A 230 18.21 -24.94 2.80
C VAL A 230 18.19 -23.70 3.70
N ILE A 231 17.30 -23.71 4.70
CA ILE A 231 17.27 -22.68 5.74
C ILE A 231 18.34 -23.05 6.77
N PRO A 232 19.34 -22.19 7.03
CA PRO A 232 20.39 -22.48 8.01
C PRO A 232 19.86 -22.68 9.43
N ASP A 233 20.51 -23.54 10.21
CA ASP A 233 20.15 -23.82 11.60
C ASP A 233 20.31 -22.61 12.53
N GLY A 234 20.97 -21.54 12.09
CA GLY A 234 21.05 -20.27 12.83
C GLY A 234 19.83 -19.36 12.69
N VAL A 235 18.91 -19.64 11.76
CA VAL A 235 17.78 -18.76 11.44
C VAL A 235 16.72 -18.81 12.53
N THR A 236 16.49 -17.68 13.21
CA THR A 236 15.52 -17.55 14.30
C THR A 236 14.19 -16.95 13.86
N SER A 237 14.18 -16.17 12.78
CA SER A 237 12.96 -15.51 12.29
C SER A 237 12.84 -15.55 10.77
N ILE A 238 11.63 -15.77 10.26
CA ILE A 238 11.32 -15.73 8.82
C ILE A 238 10.14 -14.78 8.56
N GLY A 239 10.29 -13.94 7.54
CA GLY A 239 9.32 -12.93 7.15
C GLY A 239 8.11 -13.43 6.34
N ASN A 240 7.15 -12.53 6.14
CA ASN A 240 5.94 -12.77 5.37
C ASN A 240 6.28 -12.99 3.89
N GLY A 241 5.66 -13.96 3.23
CA GLY A 241 5.89 -14.23 1.81
C GLY A 241 7.33 -14.61 1.44
N ALA A 242 8.19 -14.95 2.41
CA ALA A 242 9.62 -15.20 2.16
C ALA A 242 9.89 -16.23 1.05
N PHE A 243 9.01 -17.22 0.87
CA PHE A 243 9.09 -18.25 -0.17
C PHE A 243 7.84 -18.29 -1.06
N ALA A 244 7.08 -17.20 -1.11
CA ALA A 244 5.88 -17.14 -1.93
C ALA A 244 6.24 -17.24 -3.42
N TYR A 245 5.39 -17.91 -4.21
CA TYR A 245 5.58 -18.11 -5.65
C TYR A 245 6.90 -18.83 -6.06
N CYS A 246 7.57 -19.56 -5.16
CA CYS A 246 8.74 -20.39 -5.48
C CYS A 246 8.37 -21.71 -6.18
N GLY A 247 7.75 -21.65 -7.37
CA GLY A 247 7.08 -22.80 -8.01
C GLY A 247 7.93 -24.05 -8.29
N SER A 248 9.26 -23.93 -8.43
CA SER A 248 10.16 -25.07 -8.64
C SER A 248 10.66 -25.72 -7.35
N LEU A 249 10.48 -25.06 -6.20
CA LEU A 249 10.99 -25.52 -4.91
C LEU A 249 10.11 -26.65 -4.40
N LYS A 250 10.69 -27.83 -4.22
CA LYS A 250 9.92 -29.04 -3.91
C LYS A 250 9.63 -29.24 -2.43
N ASN A 251 10.57 -28.85 -1.58
CA ASN A 251 10.44 -29.00 -0.14
C ASN A 251 11.18 -27.88 0.60
N LEU A 252 10.72 -27.61 1.80
CA LEU A 252 11.38 -26.73 2.77
C LEU A 252 11.32 -27.37 4.15
N VAL A 253 12.42 -27.27 4.88
CA VAL A 253 12.52 -27.66 6.28
C VAL A 253 12.57 -26.39 7.12
N LEU A 254 11.65 -26.24 8.07
CA LEU A 254 11.72 -25.20 9.09
C LEU A 254 12.59 -25.73 10.25
N PRO A 255 13.82 -25.22 10.47
CA PRO A 255 14.74 -25.75 11.47
C PRO A 255 14.26 -25.49 12.91
N GLU A 256 14.86 -26.20 13.87
CA GLU A 256 14.51 -26.11 15.30
C GLU A 256 14.65 -24.69 15.88
N SER A 257 15.59 -23.92 15.33
CA SER A 257 15.93 -22.57 15.76
C SER A 257 14.89 -21.51 15.40
N VAL A 258 13.97 -21.76 14.47
CA VAL A 258 12.96 -20.78 14.09
C VAL A 258 12.00 -20.57 15.25
N VAL A 259 12.01 -19.39 15.85
CA VAL A 259 11.13 -18.99 16.95
C VAL A 259 10.01 -18.05 16.49
N SER A 260 10.17 -17.41 15.33
CA SER A 260 9.23 -16.39 14.84
C SER A 260 8.98 -16.52 13.34
N ILE A 261 7.70 -16.43 12.96
CA ILE A 261 7.22 -16.38 11.59
C ILE A 261 6.26 -15.20 11.49
N LYS A 262 6.55 -14.27 10.58
CA LYS A 262 5.63 -13.17 10.26
C LYS A 262 4.76 -13.61 9.09
N GLY A 263 3.45 -13.73 9.27
CA GLY A 263 2.51 -14.01 8.18
C GLY A 263 2.73 -15.34 7.44
N ASN A 264 2.15 -15.47 6.25
CA ASN A 264 2.23 -16.67 5.43
C ASN A 264 3.47 -16.65 4.53
N LEU A 265 4.47 -17.46 4.87
CA LEU A 265 5.72 -17.58 4.10
C LEU A 265 5.54 -18.32 2.77
N PHE A 266 4.42 -19.01 2.58
CA PHE A 266 4.21 -20.03 1.56
C PHE A 266 3.11 -19.68 0.57
N CYS A 267 2.69 -18.41 0.50
CA CYS A 267 1.63 -17.99 -0.42
C CYS A 267 1.92 -18.46 -1.86
N LYS A 268 0.95 -19.16 -2.48
CA LYS A 268 1.07 -19.77 -3.82
C LYS A 268 2.29 -20.71 -4.00
N TRP A 269 2.81 -21.29 -2.92
CA TRP A 269 3.81 -22.36 -2.97
C TRP A 269 3.23 -23.68 -2.46
N ASN A 270 3.44 -24.76 -3.24
CA ASN A 270 2.79 -26.06 -3.03
C ASN A 270 3.79 -27.19 -2.69
N GLY A 271 5.05 -26.86 -2.41
CA GLY A 271 6.03 -27.87 -2.00
C GLY A 271 5.81 -28.40 -0.59
N GLU A 272 6.43 -29.53 -0.28
CA GLU A 272 6.33 -30.22 1.01
C GLU A 272 7.00 -29.41 2.14
N VAL A 273 6.35 -29.33 3.30
CA VAL A 273 6.93 -28.70 4.48
C VAL A 273 7.23 -29.73 5.53
N LYS A 274 8.48 -29.71 6.01
CA LYS A 274 8.86 -30.41 7.23
C LYS A 274 9.10 -29.38 8.34
N CYS A 275 8.25 -29.39 9.37
CA CYS A 275 8.43 -28.52 10.52
C CYS A 275 9.23 -29.24 11.61
N LEU A 276 10.44 -28.76 11.91
CA LEU A 276 11.24 -29.22 13.05
C LEU A 276 11.16 -28.26 14.23
N SER A 277 10.80 -26.99 13.99
CA SER A 277 10.65 -26.00 15.06
C SER A 277 9.60 -26.42 16.10
N PRO A 278 9.95 -26.40 17.40
CA PRO A 278 9.00 -26.65 18.49
C PRO A 278 8.07 -25.45 18.78
N ASN A 279 8.20 -24.35 18.04
CA ASN A 279 7.38 -23.14 18.19
C ASN A 279 6.21 -23.08 17.20
N PHE A 280 6.09 -24.07 16.32
CA PHE A 280 5.03 -24.18 15.33
C PHE A 280 4.52 -25.61 15.28
N ILE A 281 3.27 -25.76 14.87
CA ILE A 281 2.64 -27.07 14.72
C ILE A 281 2.19 -27.19 13.27
N PHE A 282 2.65 -28.22 12.58
CA PHE A 282 2.23 -28.54 11.22
C PHE A 282 1.50 -29.88 11.23
N GLU A 283 0.18 -29.84 11.10
CA GLU A 283 -0.70 -31.02 11.11
C GLU A 283 -1.80 -30.82 10.08
N ASP A 284 -2.23 -31.91 9.43
CA ASP A 284 -3.35 -31.91 8.46
C ASP A 284 -3.25 -30.81 7.39
N GLY A 285 -2.03 -30.52 6.92
CA GLY A 285 -1.79 -29.48 5.92
C GLY A 285 -1.92 -28.04 6.43
N VAL A 286 -1.96 -27.82 7.75
CA VAL A 286 -2.10 -26.50 8.36
C VAL A 286 -0.91 -26.18 9.25
N LEU A 287 -0.29 -25.04 9.02
CA LEU A 287 0.74 -24.49 9.89
C LEU A 287 0.10 -23.55 10.91
N PHE A 288 0.26 -23.88 12.19
CA PHE A 288 -0.17 -23.10 13.33
C PHE A 288 1.01 -22.53 14.11
N ASN A 289 0.75 -21.51 14.93
CA ASN A 289 1.65 -21.16 16.04
C ASN A 289 1.64 -22.25 17.13
N LYS A 290 2.60 -22.17 18.08
CA LYS A 290 2.75 -23.16 19.16
C LYS A 290 1.47 -23.46 19.94
N GLY A 291 0.65 -22.44 20.19
CA GLY A 291 -0.60 -22.56 20.95
C GLY A 291 -1.82 -22.96 20.11
N LYS A 292 -1.65 -23.15 18.79
CA LYS A 292 -2.72 -23.32 17.80
C LYS A 292 -3.76 -22.20 17.72
N SER A 293 -3.54 -21.07 18.39
CA SER A 293 -4.45 -19.94 18.37
C SER A 293 -4.45 -19.18 17.03
N THR A 294 -3.41 -19.33 16.22
CA THR A 294 -3.29 -18.68 14.91
C THR A 294 -3.04 -19.68 13.80
N ILE A 295 -3.86 -19.65 12.75
CA ILE A 295 -3.54 -20.31 11.47
C ILE A 295 -2.60 -19.38 10.70
N ILE A 296 -1.37 -19.83 10.48
CA ILE A 296 -0.34 -19.08 9.74
C ILE A 296 -0.46 -19.37 8.24
N SER A 297 -0.69 -20.64 7.88
CA SER A 297 -0.74 -21.06 6.47
C SER A 297 -1.54 -22.33 6.31
N PHE A 298 -2.50 -22.32 5.39
CA PHE A 298 -3.30 -23.46 4.97
C PHE A 298 -2.78 -23.99 3.63
N ARG A 299 -2.39 -25.27 3.62
CA ARG A 299 -1.59 -25.87 2.54
C ARG A 299 -2.25 -27.06 1.85
N ASP A 300 -3.39 -27.53 2.33
CA ASP A 300 -4.18 -28.51 1.59
C ASP A 300 -4.89 -27.81 0.42
N LYS A 301 -4.45 -28.09 -0.81
CA LYS A 301 -4.96 -27.44 -2.03
C LYS A 301 -6.07 -28.23 -2.72
N ASP A 302 -6.28 -29.47 -2.31
CA ASP A 302 -7.28 -30.37 -2.90
C ASP A 302 -8.56 -30.43 -2.07
N ILE A 303 -8.50 -29.99 -0.80
CA ILE A 303 -9.66 -29.93 0.07
C ILE A 303 -10.74 -28.98 -0.46
N THR A 304 -11.98 -29.47 -0.39
CA THR A 304 -13.16 -28.73 -0.85
C THR A 304 -13.94 -28.10 0.29
N SER A 305 -13.75 -28.57 1.53
CA SER A 305 -14.40 -28.02 2.72
C SER A 305 -13.50 -28.14 3.96
N TYR A 306 -13.41 -27.09 4.76
CA TYR A 306 -12.65 -27.10 6.01
C TYR A 306 -13.43 -26.46 7.15
N VAL A 307 -13.28 -27.00 8.37
CA VAL A 307 -13.84 -26.46 9.60
C VAL A 307 -12.67 -26.02 10.48
N ILE A 308 -12.57 -24.72 10.74
CA ILE A 308 -11.54 -24.19 11.63
C ILE A 308 -11.87 -24.63 13.07
N PRO A 309 -10.91 -25.18 13.83
CA PRO A 309 -11.14 -25.58 15.22
C PRO A 309 -11.48 -24.42 16.16
N ASP A 310 -12.35 -24.65 17.14
CA ASP A 310 -12.86 -23.62 18.08
C ASP A 310 -11.81 -23.01 19.02
N TYR A 311 -10.59 -23.55 19.08
CA TYR A 311 -9.48 -22.94 19.81
C TYR A 311 -8.74 -21.86 19.01
N VAL A 312 -8.99 -21.76 17.70
CA VAL A 312 -8.35 -20.76 16.84
C VAL A 312 -8.99 -19.41 17.11
N THR A 313 -8.16 -18.40 17.38
CA THR A 313 -8.60 -17.02 17.64
C THR A 313 -8.20 -16.05 16.53
N SER A 314 -7.29 -16.44 15.63
CA SER A 314 -6.83 -15.59 14.54
C SER A 314 -6.51 -16.38 13.27
N ILE A 315 -6.86 -15.81 12.12
CA ILE A 315 -6.44 -16.28 10.79
C ILE A 315 -5.42 -15.28 10.27
N GLY A 316 -4.19 -15.74 10.01
CA GLY A 316 -3.10 -14.90 9.53
C GLY A 316 -3.36 -14.33 8.14
N GLY A 317 -2.62 -13.27 7.80
CA GLY A 317 -2.63 -12.71 6.45
C GLY A 317 -2.22 -13.76 5.42
N ASP A 318 -2.91 -13.77 4.28
CA ASP A 318 -2.78 -14.75 3.21
C ASP A 318 -2.92 -16.23 3.63
N ALA A 319 -3.43 -16.54 4.83
CA ALA A 319 -3.40 -17.90 5.37
C ALA A 319 -4.07 -18.95 4.46
N PHE A 320 -5.23 -18.63 3.88
CA PHE A 320 -5.92 -19.47 2.89
C PHE A 320 -5.72 -18.95 1.45
N SER A 321 -4.79 -18.03 1.21
CA SER A 321 -4.59 -17.44 -0.11
C SER A 321 -4.28 -18.50 -1.16
N GLY A 322 -5.03 -18.47 -2.25
CA GLY A 322 -4.92 -19.42 -3.36
C GLY A 322 -5.41 -20.84 -3.04
N CYS A 323 -6.31 -21.03 -2.08
CA CYS A 323 -7.02 -22.31 -1.91
C CYS A 323 -8.13 -22.44 -2.96
N GLU A 324 -7.73 -22.66 -4.21
CA GLU A 324 -8.60 -22.59 -5.39
C GLU A 324 -9.71 -23.66 -5.41
N SER A 325 -9.50 -24.80 -4.74
CA SER A 325 -10.48 -25.89 -4.63
C SER A 325 -11.47 -25.72 -3.47
N LEU A 326 -11.19 -24.82 -2.52
CA LEU A 326 -11.99 -24.66 -1.31
C LEU A 326 -13.36 -24.06 -1.65
N THR A 327 -14.43 -24.83 -1.41
CA THR A 327 -15.80 -24.43 -1.72
C THR A 327 -16.58 -23.95 -0.49
N SER A 328 -16.22 -24.44 0.70
CA SER A 328 -16.88 -24.12 1.96
C SER A 328 -15.87 -23.98 3.09
N LEU A 329 -15.99 -22.93 3.88
CA LEU A 329 -15.17 -22.71 5.07
C LEU A 329 -16.06 -22.35 6.25
N VAL A 330 -15.91 -23.08 7.36
CA VAL A 330 -16.58 -22.76 8.63
C VAL A 330 -15.57 -22.11 9.56
N ILE A 331 -15.87 -20.88 9.98
CA ILE A 331 -15.08 -20.10 10.92
C ILE A 331 -15.82 -20.05 12.26
N PRO A 332 -15.22 -20.49 13.38
CA PRO A 332 -15.86 -20.44 14.69
C PRO A 332 -15.84 -19.04 15.27
N ASP A 333 -16.78 -18.76 16.18
CA ASP A 333 -16.93 -17.44 16.85
C ASP A 333 -15.72 -17.04 17.72
N SER A 334 -14.86 -18.02 18.05
CA SER A 334 -13.59 -17.79 18.75
C SER A 334 -12.61 -16.93 17.94
N VAL A 335 -12.76 -16.89 16.61
CA VAL A 335 -11.90 -16.10 15.72
C VAL A 335 -12.28 -14.62 15.81
N VAL A 336 -11.39 -13.83 16.40
CA VAL A 336 -11.56 -12.38 16.60
C VAL A 336 -10.79 -11.54 15.59
N SER A 337 -9.93 -12.16 14.77
CA SER A 337 -9.07 -11.46 13.82
C SER A 337 -8.85 -12.28 12.53
N ILE A 338 -9.04 -11.63 11.39
CA ILE A 338 -8.78 -12.17 10.05
C ILE A 338 -7.80 -11.20 9.37
N GLY A 339 -6.62 -11.70 9.01
CA GLY A 339 -5.57 -10.91 8.39
C GLY A 339 -5.84 -10.58 6.92
N ASP A 340 -5.10 -9.61 6.40
CA ASP A 340 -5.19 -9.17 5.01
C ASP A 340 -4.95 -10.31 4.02
N GLY A 341 -5.72 -10.36 2.93
CA GLY A 341 -5.60 -11.39 1.90
C GLY A 341 -5.95 -12.81 2.37
N ALA A 342 -6.46 -13.00 3.59
CA ALA A 342 -6.66 -14.34 4.19
C ALA A 342 -7.35 -15.34 3.27
N PHE A 343 -8.36 -14.91 2.48
CA PHE A 343 -9.08 -15.75 1.52
C PHE A 343 -8.90 -15.31 0.07
N SER A 344 -7.85 -14.53 -0.22
CA SER A 344 -7.57 -14.05 -1.58
C SER A 344 -7.36 -15.24 -2.53
N HIS A 345 -7.88 -15.17 -3.75
CA HIS A 345 -7.81 -16.24 -4.75
C HIS A 345 -8.41 -17.59 -4.31
N CYS A 346 -9.32 -17.62 -3.33
CA CYS A 346 -10.19 -18.78 -3.08
C CYS A 346 -11.30 -18.84 -4.14
N GLU A 347 -10.94 -19.09 -5.40
CA GLU A 347 -11.83 -18.88 -6.56
C GLU A 347 -13.12 -19.72 -6.52
N SER A 348 -13.08 -20.89 -5.88
CA SER A 348 -14.25 -21.79 -5.74
C SER A 348 -15.08 -21.56 -4.48
N LEU A 349 -14.69 -20.63 -3.59
CA LEU A 349 -15.36 -20.42 -2.31
C LEU A 349 -16.77 -19.87 -2.52
N LYS A 350 -17.77 -20.63 -2.06
CA LYS A 350 -19.20 -20.32 -2.21
C LYS A 350 -19.85 -19.98 -0.89
N ASN A 351 -19.50 -20.72 0.16
CA ASN A 351 -20.14 -20.64 1.47
C ASN A 351 -19.08 -20.32 2.52
N ILE A 352 -19.25 -19.17 3.16
CA ILE A 352 -18.46 -18.75 4.30
C ILE A 352 -19.36 -17.94 5.23
N VAL A 353 -19.24 -18.19 6.52
CA VAL A 353 -19.90 -17.41 7.57
C VAL A 353 -18.80 -16.72 8.35
N LEU A 354 -18.91 -15.40 8.49
CA LEU A 354 -17.95 -14.62 9.26
C LEU A 354 -18.34 -14.63 10.74
N PRO A 355 -17.36 -14.71 11.66
CA PRO A 355 -17.63 -14.67 13.09
C PRO A 355 -18.08 -13.26 13.51
N ASN A 356 -18.96 -13.16 14.51
CA ASN A 356 -19.54 -11.87 14.93
C ASN A 356 -18.58 -10.94 15.68
N SER A 357 -17.34 -11.35 15.93
CA SER A 357 -16.36 -10.64 16.75
C SER A 357 -15.34 -9.83 15.95
N ILE A 358 -15.29 -9.98 14.62
CA ILE A 358 -14.35 -9.23 13.77
C ILE A 358 -14.79 -7.78 13.62
N THR A 359 -13.82 -6.87 13.55
CA THR A 359 -14.07 -5.41 13.49
C THR A 359 -13.88 -4.81 12.10
N SER A 360 -13.26 -5.54 11.17
CA SER A 360 -12.99 -5.06 9.81
C SER A 360 -13.00 -6.19 8.79
N ILE A 361 -13.30 -5.84 7.53
CA ILE A 361 -12.94 -6.64 6.36
C ILE A 361 -11.67 -6.02 5.77
N GLY A 362 -10.52 -6.63 6.08
CA GLY A 362 -9.20 -6.10 5.75
C GLY A 362 -8.85 -6.09 4.25
N PHE A 363 -7.64 -5.63 3.96
CA PHE A 363 -7.11 -5.48 2.61
C PHE A 363 -7.18 -6.80 1.84
N CYS A 364 -7.75 -6.80 0.63
CA CYS A 364 -7.83 -7.97 -0.27
C CYS A 364 -8.42 -9.26 0.33
N VAL A 365 -9.12 -9.24 1.48
CA VAL A 365 -9.51 -10.48 2.20
C VAL A 365 -10.26 -11.49 1.33
N PHE A 366 -11.18 -11.04 0.48
CA PHE A 366 -11.94 -11.87 -0.48
C PHE A 366 -11.58 -11.60 -1.94
N GLN A 367 -10.45 -10.95 -2.22
CA GLN A 367 -10.05 -10.65 -3.59
C GLN A 367 -10.05 -11.94 -4.44
N HIS A 368 -10.60 -11.89 -5.65
CA HIS A 368 -10.73 -13.05 -6.55
C HIS A 368 -11.53 -14.25 -6.01
N CYS A 369 -12.40 -14.08 -5.00
CA CYS A 369 -13.39 -15.11 -4.62
C CYS A 369 -14.53 -15.18 -5.66
N ARG A 370 -14.21 -15.63 -6.88
CA ARG A 370 -15.09 -15.56 -8.07
C ARG A 370 -16.40 -16.33 -7.93
N SER A 371 -16.47 -17.34 -7.07
CA SER A 371 -17.67 -18.15 -6.83
C SER A 371 -18.53 -17.67 -5.66
N LEU A 372 -18.09 -16.66 -4.89
CA LEU A 372 -18.81 -16.15 -3.74
C LEU A 372 -20.08 -15.43 -4.21
N LYS A 373 -21.25 -15.95 -3.84
CA LYS A 373 -22.55 -15.43 -4.33
C LYS A 373 -23.18 -14.41 -3.40
N SER A 374 -23.01 -14.61 -2.10
CA SER A 374 -23.58 -13.79 -1.05
C SER A 374 -22.72 -13.88 0.19
N LEU A 375 -22.69 -12.81 0.95
CA LEU A 375 -22.02 -12.75 2.25
C LEU A 375 -22.82 -11.83 3.18
N VAL A 376 -22.86 -12.17 4.45
CA VAL A 376 -23.37 -11.30 5.51
C VAL A 376 -22.17 -10.75 6.25
N ILE A 377 -22.02 -9.42 6.27
CA ILE A 377 -20.98 -8.76 7.04
C ILE A 377 -21.53 -8.58 8.46
N PRO A 378 -20.80 -9.02 9.51
CA PRO A 378 -21.25 -8.86 10.91
C PRO A 378 -21.40 -7.39 11.32
N ASP A 379 -22.37 -7.10 12.20
CA ASP A 379 -22.66 -5.74 12.69
C ASP A 379 -21.51 -5.07 13.45
N SER A 380 -20.55 -5.86 13.95
CA SER A 380 -19.33 -5.40 14.61
C SER A 380 -18.30 -4.76 13.66
N VAL A 381 -18.47 -4.94 12.35
CA VAL A 381 -17.55 -4.44 11.33
C VAL A 381 -17.75 -2.94 11.12
N THR A 382 -16.65 -2.18 11.20
CA THR A 382 -16.66 -0.71 11.01
C THR A 382 -16.01 -0.27 9.70
N SER A 383 -15.24 -1.12 9.03
CA SER A 383 -14.59 -0.79 7.74
C SER A 383 -14.57 -1.97 6.75
N ILE A 384 -14.66 -1.63 5.46
CA ILE A 384 -14.32 -2.51 4.34
C ILE A 384 -13.14 -1.87 3.61
N ASP A 385 -11.98 -2.52 3.67
CA ASP A 385 -10.74 -1.93 3.19
C ASP A 385 -10.52 -2.14 1.69
N THR A 386 -9.42 -1.56 1.20
CA THR A 386 -9.01 -1.57 -0.21
C THR A 386 -9.02 -2.98 -0.79
N LEU A 387 -9.67 -3.12 -1.96
CA LEU A 387 -9.77 -4.34 -2.75
C LEU A 387 -10.42 -5.56 -2.04
N ALA A 388 -11.07 -5.38 -0.89
CA ALA A 388 -11.61 -6.45 -0.06
C ALA A 388 -12.42 -7.51 -0.83
N PHE A 389 -13.28 -7.10 -1.77
CA PHE A 389 -14.11 -7.97 -2.63
C PHE A 389 -13.78 -7.83 -4.12
N CYS A 390 -12.62 -7.25 -4.46
CA CYS A 390 -12.27 -7.01 -5.86
C CYS A 390 -12.24 -8.34 -6.64
N PHE A 391 -12.84 -8.37 -7.83
CA PHE A 391 -13.04 -9.55 -8.68
C PHE A 391 -13.93 -10.67 -8.08
N CYS A 392 -14.79 -10.38 -7.11
CA CYS A 392 -15.88 -11.29 -6.69
C CYS A 392 -17.02 -11.30 -7.72
N SER A 393 -16.75 -11.81 -8.93
CA SER A 393 -17.64 -11.66 -10.09
C SER A 393 -19.03 -12.31 -9.94
N SER A 394 -19.18 -13.31 -9.07
CA SER A 394 -20.48 -13.94 -8.77
C SER A 394 -21.25 -13.29 -7.61
N LEU A 395 -20.69 -12.29 -6.92
CA LEU A 395 -21.31 -11.67 -5.76
C LEU A 395 -22.56 -10.90 -6.21
N LYS A 396 -23.75 -11.40 -5.84
CA LYS A 396 -25.04 -10.83 -6.25
C LYS A 396 -25.62 -9.88 -5.23
N SER A 397 -25.49 -10.25 -3.96
CA SER A 397 -26.06 -9.52 -2.82
C SER A 397 -25.10 -9.53 -1.65
N LEU A 398 -24.96 -8.39 -1.02
CA LEU A 398 -24.15 -8.19 0.18
C LEU A 398 -24.97 -7.29 1.12
N VAL A 399 -25.07 -7.69 2.38
CA VAL A 399 -25.64 -6.82 3.43
C VAL A 399 -24.47 -6.10 4.10
N ILE A 400 -24.44 -4.77 3.96
CA ILE A 400 -23.47 -3.91 4.62
C ILE A 400 -24.13 -3.32 5.88
N PRO A 401 -23.60 -3.56 7.09
CA PRO A 401 -24.15 -3.04 8.33
C PRO A 401 -24.02 -1.51 8.45
N ASP A 402 -24.93 -0.90 9.22
CA ASP A 402 -25.00 0.55 9.43
C ASP A 402 -23.76 1.14 10.11
N GLY A 403 -23.00 0.31 10.84
CA GLY A 403 -21.79 0.70 11.57
C GLY A 403 -20.57 0.99 10.69
N ILE A 404 -20.64 0.70 9.38
CA ILE A 404 -19.51 0.93 8.46
C ILE A 404 -19.35 2.42 8.15
N THR A 405 -18.14 2.92 8.36
CA THR A 405 -17.77 4.32 8.13
C THR A 405 -16.91 4.53 6.88
N SER A 406 -16.33 3.45 6.32
CA SER A 406 -15.44 3.54 5.16
C SER A 406 -15.55 2.33 4.22
N ILE A 407 -15.51 2.62 2.91
CA ILE A 407 -15.38 1.65 1.82
C ILE A 407 -14.13 2.05 1.02
N GLY A 408 -13.09 1.21 1.08
CA GLY A 408 -11.78 1.50 0.52
C GLY A 408 -11.70 1.45 -1.01
N ASP A 409 -10.52 1.83 -1.52
CA ASP A 409 -10.21 1.84 -2.96
C ASP A 409 -10.50 0.48 -3.60
N GLY A 410 -11.32 0.46 -4.65
CA GLY A 410 -11.62 -0.75 -5.40
C GLY A 410 -12.29 -1.87 -4.60
N ALA A 411 -12.87 -1.59 -3.42
CA ALA A 411 -13.43 -2.61 -2.52
C ALA A 411 -14.37 -3.59 -3.23
N PHE A 412 -15.22 -3.13 -4.15
CA PHE A 412 -16.13 -3.95 -4.96
C PHE A 412 -15.82 -3.91 -6.45
N CYS A 413 -14.59 -3.54 -6.83
CA CYS A 413 -14.19 -3.49 -8.24
C CYS A 413 -14.40 -4.86 -8.91
N THR A 414 -15.02 -4.87 -10.09
CA THR A 414 -15.33 -6.07 -10.88
C THR A 414 -16.23 -7.08 -10.16
N CYS A 415 -17.13 -6.63 -9.28
CA CYS A 415 -18.25 -7.43 -8.78
C CYS A 415 -19.38 -7.47 -9.83
N GLU A 416 -19.13 -8.13 -10.95
CA GLU A 416 -19.97 -8.05 -12.16
C GLU A 416 -21.45 -8.44 -11.97
N SER A 417 -21.74 -9.35 -11.02
CA SER A 417 -23.09 -9.83 -10.71
C SER A 417 -23.85 -9.00 -9.68
N LEU A 418 -23.22 -7.99 -9.08
CA LEU A 418 -23.83 -7.19 -8.01
C LEU A 418 -24.98 -6.37 -8.57
N THR A 419 -26.22 -6.62 -8.12
CA THR A 419 -27.42 -5.98 -8.71
C THR A 419 -27.86 -4.71 -7.99
N SER A 420 -27.64 -4.67 -6.69
CA SER A 420 -28.05 -3.59 -5.79
C SER A 420 -27.20 -3.64 -4.54
N LEU A 421 -26.87 -2.46 -4.01
CA LEU A 421 -26.13 -2.30 -2.76
C LEU A 421 -26.61 -1.01 -2.08
N VAL A 422 -26.77 -1.06 -0.77
CA VAL A 422 -27.09 0.11 0.04
C VAL A 422 -25.80 0.53 0.74
N ILE A 423 -25.35 1.76 0.47
CA ILE A 423 -24.19 2.32 1.17
C ILE A 423 -24.70 2.84 2.53
N PRO A 424 -24.09 2.43 3.67
CA PRO A 424 -24.47 2.89 5.00
C PRO A 424 -24.34 4.40 5.18
N GLY A 425 -25.22 4.98 6.01
CA GLY A 425 -25.24 6.42 6.28
C GLY A 425 -23.97 6.98 6.93
N GLY A 426 -23.16 6.13 7.56
CA GLY A 426 -21.87 6.51 8.17
C GLY A 426 -20.73 6.73 7.19
N VAL A 427 -20.89 6.37 5.90
CA VAL A 427 -19.85 6.51 4.88
C VAL A 427 -19.72 7.96 4.42
N THR A 428 -18.51 8.51 4.48
CA THR A 428 -18.22 9.93 4.15
C THR A 428 -17.66 10.15 2.75
N SER A 429 -17.13 9.10 2.11
CA SER A 429 -16.52 9.15 0.77
C SER A 429 -16.73 7.83 0.04
N ILE A 430 -16.88 7.90 -1.29
CA ILE A 430 -16.81 6.75 -2.18
C ILE A 430 -15.45 6.81 -2.86
N GLU A 431 -14.54 5.92 -2.47
CA GLU A 431 -13.14 5.96 -2.88
C GLU A 431 -12.91 5.52 -4.35
N LYS A 432 -11.66 5.62 -4.81
CA LYS A 432 -11.29 5.37 -6.20
C LYS A 432 -11.67 3.94 -6.62
N MET A 433 -12.33 3.80 -7.76
CA MET A 433 -12.74 2.52 -8.34
C MET A 433 -13.64 1.64 -7.46
N ALA A 434 -14.22 2.16 -6.37
CA ALA A 434 -14.92 1.37 -5.35
C ALA A 434 -15.95 0.37 -5.91
N PHE A 435 -16.71 0.76 -6.94
CA PHE A 435 -17.72 -0.06 -7.64
C PHE A 435 -17.43 -0.20 -9.14
N SER A 436 -16.20 0.08 -9.59
CA SER A 436 -15.87 -0.03 -11.01
C SER A 436 -16.13 -1.44 -11.54
N GLY A 437 -16.71 -1.59 -12.73
CA GLY A 437 -16.98 -2.88 -13.35
C GLY A 437 -18.14 -3.66 -12.72
N CYS A 438 -18.96 -3.05 -11.85
CA CYS A 438 -20.20 -3.65 -11.36
C CYS A 438 -21.30 -3.64 -12.45
N LYS A 439 -21.09 -4.41 -13.53
CA LYS A 439 -21.88 -4.38 -14.76
C LYS A 439 -23.39 -4.59 -14.56
N SER A 440 -23.77 -5.40 -13.57
CA SER A 440 -25.18 -5.70 -13.26
C SER A 440 -25.85 -4.71 -12.29
N LEU A 441 -25.12 -3.71 -11.78
CA LEU A 441 -25.63 -2.78 -10.77
C LEU A 441 -26.69 -1.87 -11.40
N LYS A 442 -27.96 -2.04 -10.98
CA LYS A 442 -29.10 -1.32 -11.57
C LYS A 442 -29.41 0.00 -10.88
N SER A 443 -29.17 0.04 -9.58
CA SER A 443 -29.45 1.16 -8.69
C SER A 443 -28.47 1.15 -7.53
N ILE A 444 -28.04 2.34 -7.12
CA ILE A 444 -27.31 2.56 -5.89
C ILE A 444 -27.82 3.84 -5.23
N VAL A 445 -27.93 3.81 -3.90
CA VAL A 445 -28.26 4.98 -3.10
C VAL A 445 -26.97 5.49 -2.48
N ILE A 446 -26.60 6.74 -2.80
CA ILE A 446 -25.49 7.44 -2.16
C ILE A 446 -26.06 8.22 -0.96
N PRO A 447 -25.60 7.98 0.27
CA PRO A 447 -26.13 8.64 1.45
C PRO A 447 -25.68 10.10 1.56
N ASP A 448 -26.49 10.91 2.25
CA ASP A 448 -26.28 12.36 2.44
C ASP A 448 -25.00 12.74 3.20
N GLY A 449 -24.31 11.75 3.80
CA GLY A 449 -23.00 11.94 4.44
C GLY A 449 -21.83 11.97 3.47
N VAL A 450 -22.01 11.51 2.23
CA VAL A 450 -20.92 11.39 1.24
C VAL A 450 -20.57 12.77 0.69
N THR A 451 -19.30 13.15 0.79
CA THR A 451 -18.79 14.48 0.34
C THR A 451 -18.08 14.44 -1.01
N SER A 452 -17.60 13.27 -1.43
CA SER A 452 -16.84 13.09 -2.67
C SER A 452 -17.10 11.73 -3.32
N ILE A 453 -17.04 11.72 -4.66
CA ILE A 453 -17.06 10.51 -5.48
C ILE A 453 -15.71 10.41 -6.21
N GLY A 454 -14.93 9.39 -5.87
CA GLY A 454 -13.58 9.17 -6.37
C GLY A 454 -13.50 8.82 -7.86
N SER A 455 -12.29 8.92 -8.41
CA SER A 455 -12.03 8.61 -9.81
C SER A 455 -12.41 7.16 -10.14
N GLY A 456 -13.17 6.96 -11.22
CA GLY A 456 -13.62 5.64 -11.67
C GLY A 456 -14.56 4.91 -10.72
N ALA A 457 -15.09 5.55 -9.67
CA ALA A 457 -15.89 4.92 -8.61
C ALA A 457 -17.01 4.00 -9.14
N PHE A 458 -17.68 4.39 -10.22
CA PHE A 458 -18.76 3.64 -10.89
C PHE A 458 -18.46 3.38 -12.39
N SER A 459 -17.19 3.49 -12.82
CA SER A 459 -16.82 3.24 -14.21
C SER A 459 -17.19 1.81 -14.62
N GLY A 460 -17.90 1.62 -15.72
CA GLY A 460 -18.36 0.31 -16.19
C GLY A 460 -19.57 -0.25 -15.43
N CYS A 461 -20.34 0.57 -14.72
CA CYS A 461 -21.66 0.18 -14.20
C CYS A 461 -22.71 0.20 -15.32
N GLU A 462 -22.55 -0.71 -16.29
CA GLU A 462 -23.28 -0.72 -17.57
C GLU A 462 -24.81 -0.76 -17.44
N SER A 463 -25.34 -1.37 -16.36
CA SER A 463 -26.77 -1.49 -16.08
C SER A 463 -27.37 -0.38 -15.23
N LEU A 464 -26.57 0.59 -14.74
CA LEU A 464 -27.03 1.64 -13.84
C LEU A 464 -28.01 2.55 -14.57
N LYS A 465 -29.27 2.60 -14.13
CA LYS A 465 -30.34 3.32 -14.86
C LYS A 465 -30.54 4.76 -14.39
N SER A 466 -30.38 4.97 -13.10
CA SER A 466 -30.61 6.26 -12.47
C SER A 466 -29.69 6.45 -11.28
N ILE A 467 -29.24 7.68 -11.07
CA ILE A 467 -28.51 8.04 -9.87
C ILE A 467 -28.85 9.46 -9.41
N VAL A 468 -28.95 9.60 -8.09
CA VAL A 468 -29.07 10.89 -7.41
C VAL A 468 -27.78 11.12 -6.65
N ILE A 469 -27.09 12.22 -6.99
CA ILE A 469 -25.90 12.68 -6.29
C ILE A 469 -26.36 13.62 -5.16
N PRO A 470 -26.16 13.27 -3.87
CA PRO A 470 -26.69 14.05 -2.76
C PRO A 470 -26.01 15.42 -2.66
N ASP A 471 -26.72 16.41 -2.12
CA ASP A 471 -26.30 17.83 -2.05
C ASP A 471 -25.03 18.05 -1.20
N SER A 472 -24.60 17.03 -0.44
CA SER A 472 -23.33 16.99 0.30
C SER A 472 -22.10 16.79 -0.60
N VAL A 473 -22.28 16.22 -1.80
CA VAL A 473 -21.17 15.94 -2.72
C VAL A 473 -20.73 17.23 -3.41
N THR A 474 -19.45 17.58 -3.24
CA THR A 474 -18.87 18.78 -3.85
C THR A 474 -18.07 18.48 -5.12
N CYS A 475 -17.63 17.24 -5.33
CA CYS A 475 -16.84 16.88 -6.51
C CYS A 475 -17.14 15.46 -7.03
N ILE A 476 -17.09 15.33 -8.36
CA ILE A 476 -17.13 14.04 -9.08
C ILE A 476 -15.78 13.83 -9.77
N GLY A 477 -15.09 12.75 -9.42
CA GLY A 477 -13.76 12.44 -9.95
C GLY A 477 -13.72 12.02 -11.42
N ASN A 478 -12.50 11.91 -11.95
CA ASN A 478 -12.27 11.53 -13.34
C ASN A 478 -12.82 10.12 -13.62
N ARG A 479 -13.49 9.92 -14.75
CA ARG A 479 -14.10 8.64 -15.18
C ARG A 479 -15.13 8.07 -14.19
N ALA A 480 -15.64 8.84 -13.23
CA ALA A 480 -16.47 8.33 -12.14
C ALA A 480 -17.65 7.46 -12.61
N PHE A 481 -18.31 7.81 -13.71
CA PHE A 481 -19.44 7.11 -14.34
C PHE A 481 -19.16 6.79 -15.81
N GLU A 482 -17.89 6.64 -16.19
CA GLU A 482 -17.53 6.25 -17.56
C GLU A 482 -18.17 4.90 -17.92
N TYR A 483 -18.65 4.73 -19.17
CA TYR A 483 -19.32 3.51 -19.65
C TYR A 483 -20.58 3.10 -18.88
N CYS A 484 -21.26 4.04 -18.20
CA CYS A 484 -22.61 3.81 -17.67
C CYS A 484 -23.66 3.87 -18.80
N PHE A 485 -23.61 2.93 -19.74
CA PHE A 485 -24.40 2.95 -20.99
C PHE A 485 -25.92 3.09 -20.76
N SER A 486 -26.45 2.49 -19.69
CA SER A 486 -27.88 2.50 -19.35
C SER A 486 -28.32 3.72 -18.53
N LEU A 487 -27.41 4.66 -18.19
CA LEU A 487 -27.72 5.78 -17.31
C LEU A 487 -28.66 6.75 -18.02
N LYS A 488 -29.94 6.69 -17.66
CA LYS A 488 -31.01 7.49 -18.26
C LYS A 488 -31.30 8.76 -17.49
N SER A 489 -31.26 8.68 -16.16
CA SER A 489 -31.62 9.79 -15.26
C SER A 489 -30.48 10.09 -14.29
N LEU A 490 -30.07 11.36 -14.26
CA LEU A 490 -29.01 11.85 -13.40
C LEU A 490 -29.49 13.13 -12.72
N VAL A 491 -29.44 13.14 -11.39
CA VAL A 491 -29.63 14.35 -10.59
C VAL A 491 -28.29 14.70 -9.94
N LEU A 492 -27.73 15.86 -10.31
CA LEU A 492 -26.49 16.37 -9.75
C LEU A 492 -26.74 17.14 -8.44
N SER A 493 -25.75 17.10 -7.55
CA SER A 493 -25.72 17.86 -6.30
C SER A 493 -25.77 19.37 -6.56
N LYS A 494 -26.59 20.11 -5.81
CA LYS A 494 -26.64 21.58 -5.88
C LYS A 494 -25.40 22.27 -5.30
N SER A 495 -24.54 21.53 -4.61
CA SER A 495 -23.26 22.02 -4.06
C SER A 495 -22.06 21.57 -4.90
N LEU A 496 -22.30 20.90 -6.04
CA LEU A 496 -21.25 20.36 -6.90
C LEU A 496 -20.42 21.50 -7.51
N THR A 497 -19.11 21.52 -7.26
CA THR A 497 -18.21 22.55 -7.80
C THR A 497 -17.48 22.09 -9.06
N SER A 498 -17.18 20.80 -9.16
CA SER A 498 -16.41 20.24 -10.28
C SER A 498 -16.90 18.87 -10.75
N ILE A 499 -16.82 18.68 -12.07
CA ILE A 499 -17.05 17.41 -12.78
C ILE A 499 -15.73 17.06 -13.48
N GLY A 500 -15.12 15.92 -13.15
CA GLY A 500 -13.83 15.50 -13.68
C GLY A 500 -13.83 15.05 -15.14
N ASP A 501 -12.64 14.80 -15.67
CA ASP A 501 -12.45 14.37 -17.05
C ASP A 501 -13.07 13.00 -17.30
N TRP A 502 -13.74 12.81 -18.44
CA TRP A 502 -14.48 11.60 -18.80
C TRP A 502 -15.54 11.16 -17.77
N ALA A 503 -15.96 12.03 -16.82
CA ALA A 503 -16.80 11.64 -15.68
C ALA A 503 -18.08 10.89 -16.07
N PHE A 504 -18.77 11.27 -17.14
CA PHE A 504 -19.96 10.61 -17.68
C PHE A 504 -19.76 10.20 -19.15
N ASN A 505 -18.51 9.95 -19.55
CA ASN A 505 -18.21 9.52 -20.91
C ASN A 505 -18.93 8.20 -21.23
N MET A 506 -19.58 8.14 -22.40
CA MET A 506 -20.39 7.02 -22.87
C MET A 506 -21.61 6.69 -22.00
N ALA A 507 -22.19 7.68 -21.31
CA ALA A 507 -23.53 7.59 -20.75
C ALA A 507 -24.60 7.68 -21.87
N GLU A 508 -24.63 6.68 -22.76
CA GLU A 508 -25.34 6.72 -24.04
C GLU A 508 -26.86 6.92 -23.91
N SER A 509 -27.45 6.50 -22.78
CA SER A 509 -28.90 6.61 -22.52
C SER A 509 -29.33 7.91 -21.85
N LEU A 510 -28.42 8.82 -21.50
CA LEU A 510 -28.75 10.03 -20.75
C LEU A 510 -29.61 10.97 -21.61
N GLU A 511 -30.85 11.24 -21.20
CA GLU A 511 -31.82 12.00 -22.03
C GLU A 511 -31.81 13.51 -21.75
N SER A 512 -31.58 13.89 -20.48
CA SER A 512 -31.59 15.27 -20.03
C SER A 512 -30.53 15.51 -18.97
N LEU A 513 -29.91 16.69 -19.00
CA LEU A 513 -28.88 17.09 -18.06
C LEU A 513 -29.07 18.56 -17.64
N VAL A 514 -29.08 18.78 -16.34
CA VAL A 514 -29.04 20.12 -15.74
C VAL A 514 -27.75 20.23 -14.94
N ILE A 515 -26.84 21.10 -15.39
CA ILE A 515 -25.62 21.44 -14.66
C ILE A 515 -25.97 22.50 -13.60
N PRO A 516 -25.78 22.24 -12.30
CA PRO A 516 -26.11 23.18 -11.22
C PRO A 516 -25.29 24.48 -11.27
N ASP A 517 -25.85 25.56 -10.73
CA ASP A 517 -25.21 26.89 -10.66
C ASP A 517 -23.92 26.91 -9.83
N SER A 518 -23.68 25.91 -9.00
CA SER A 518 -22.45 25.74 -8.23
C SER A 518 -21.25 25.25 -9.06
N VAL A 519 -21.49 24.65 -10.23
CA VAL A 519 -20.43 24.03 -11.04
C VAL A 519 -19.62 25.11 -11.75
N THR A 520 -18.33 25.16 -11.47
CA THR A 520 -17.38 26.11 -12.08
C THR A 520 -16.47 25.46 -13.11
N SER A 521 -16.34 24.12 -13.07
CA SER A 521 -15.47 23.35 -13.96
C SER A 521 -16.13 22.07 -14.45
N ILE A 522 -16.08 21.86 -15.77
CA ILE A 522 -16.46 20.62 -16.46
C ILE A 522 -15.20 20.13 -17.17
N GLY A 523 -14.72 18.92 -16.84
CA GLY A 523 -13.49 18.35 -17.38
C GLY A 523 -13.58 17.93 -18.85
N ASP A 524 -12.42 17.57 -19.40
CA ASP A 524 -12.30 17.14 -20.79
C ASP A 524 -13.12 15.86 -21.02
N TYR A 525 -13.87 15.81 -22.13
CA TYR A 525 -14.73 14.69 -22.50
C TYR A 525 -15.77 14.27 -21.44
N ALA A 526 -16.09 15.15 -20.47
CA ALA A 526 -16.94 14.80 -19.32
C ALA A 526 -18.30 14.17 -19.71
N PHE A 527 -18.93 14.63 -20.80
CA PHE A 527 -20.19 14.09 -21.32
C PHE A 527 -20.07 13.58 -22.76
N SER A 528 -18.84 13.24 -23.18
CA SER A 528 -18.59 12.66 -24.50
C SER A 528 -19.39 11.35 -24.68
N GLY A 529 -20.00 11.14 -25.84
CA GLY A 529 -20.77 9.95 -26.17
C GLY A 529 -22.16 9.88 -25.51
N CYS A 530 -22.68 10.95 -24.91
CA CYS A 530 -24.07 11.00 -24.42
C CYS A 530 -25.07 11.08 -25.59
N ARG A 531 -25.16 10.01 -26.38
CA ARG A 531 -25.86 9.98 -27.67
C ARG A 531 -27.36 10.27 -27.58
N SER A 532 -28.01 9.98 -26.45
CA SER A 532 -29.44 10.24 -26.24
C SER A 532 -29.75 11.62 -25.65
N LEU A 533 -28.74 12.46 -25.38
CA LEU A 533 -28.91 13.74 -24.71
C LEU A 533 -29.66 14.73 -25.61
N LYS A 534 -30.90 15.05 -25.24
CA LYS A 534 -31.77 15.98 -25.99
C LYS A 534 -31.87 17.34 -25.33
N SER A 535 -31.87 17.38 -24.01
CA SER A 535 -32.02 18.60 -23.22
C SER A 535 -30.77 18.81 -22.36
N LEU A 536 -30.10 19.93 -22.57
CA LEU A 536 -28.92 20.34 -21.82
C LEU A 536 -29.14 21.76 -21.30
N VAL A 537 -29.05 21.93 -19.98
CA VAL A 537 -28.99 23.22 -19.31
C VAL A 537 -27.61 23.37 -18.69
N ILE A 538 -26.83 24.33 -19.19
CA ILE A 538 -25.52 24.69 -18.66
C ILE A 538 -25.72 25.88 -17.71
N SER A 539 -25.11 25.82 -16.53
CA SER A 539 -25.23 26.85 -15.50
C SER A 539 -24.51 28.15 -15.87
N ASN A 540 -24.97 29.27 -15.29
CA ASN A 540 -24.36 30.58 -15.54
C ASN A 540 -22.96 30.76 -14.97
N SER A 541 -22.55 29.88 -14.04
CA SER A 541 -21.23 29.93 -13.39
C SER A 541 -20.13 29.25 -14.21
N VAL A 542 -20.49 28.52 -15.26
CA VAL A 542 -19.52 27.88 -16.16
C VAL A 542 -18.83 28.95 -16.99
N THR A 543 -17.50 29.01 -16.89
CA THR A 543 -16.68 30.00 -17.62
C THR A 543 -16.05 29.44 -18.89
N HIS A 544 -15.84 28.13 -18.94
CA HIS A 544 -15.15 27.45 -20.03
C HIS A 544 -15.85 26.11 -20.32
N ILE A 545 -16.07 25.79 -21.61
CA ILE A 545 -16.49 24.46 -22.05
C ILE A 545 -15.25 23.72 -22.53
N ALA A 546 -14.87 22.64 -21.86
CA ALA A 546 -13.61 21.94 -22.08
C ALA A 546 -13.55 21.11 -23.38
N MET A 547 -12.36 20.58 -23.68
CA MET A 547 -12.09 19.80 -24.90
C MET A 547 -13.03 18.60 -24.96
N GLY A 548 -13.75 18.46 -26.07
CA GLY A 548 -14.65 17.33 -26.31
C GLY A 548 -15.78 17.15 -25.29
N ALA A 549 -16.10 18.15 -24.46
CA ALA A 549 -17.02 18.02 -23.32
C ALA A 549 -18.37 17.38 -23.68
N PHE A 550 -18.91 17.66 -24.87
CA PHE A 550 -20.15 17.10 -25.42
C PHE A 550 -19.94 16.40 -26.77
N LEU A 551 -18.73 15.88 -27.01
CA LEU A 551 -18.40 15.14 -28.24
C LEU A 551 -19.39 14.00 -28.48
N SER A 552 -19.84 13.81 -29.72
CA SER A 552 -20.77 12.77 -30.15
C SER A 552 -22.10 12.72 -29.37
N CYS A 553 -22.60 13.87 -28.89
CA CYS A 553 -23.97 14.00 -28.39
C CYS A 553 -24.96 14.08 -29.57
N THR A 554 -25.13 12.97 -30.28
CA THR A 554 -25.81 12.93 -31.59
C THR A 554 -27.28 13.35 -31.57
N SER A 555 -27.98 13.25 -30.43
CA SER A 555 -29.38 13.69 -30.27
C SER A 555 -29.55 15.15 -29.86
N LEU A 556 -28.46 15.86 -29.55
CA LEU A 556 -28.53 17.23 -29.04
C LEU A 556 -28.89 18.19 -30.17
N SER A 557 -30.09 18.78 -30.12
CA SER A 557 -30.62 19.59 -31.22
C SER A 557 -30.38 21.09 -31.10
N SER A 558 -30.30 21.57 -29.86
CA SER A 558 -30.10 22.98 -29.54
C SER A 558 -29.40 23.16 -28.21
N VAL A 559 -28.54 24.17 -28.11
CA VAL A 559 -27.84 24.51 -26.86
C VAL A 559 -27.89 26.01 -26.62
N VAL A 560 -28.12 26.41 -25.37
CA VAL A 560 -27.94 27.79 -24.92
C VAL A 560 -26.64 27.87 -24.15
N ILE A 561 -25.67 28.63 -24.66
CA ILE A 561 -24.42 28.88 -23.97
C ILE A 561 -24.64 30.04 -22.98
N PRO A 562 -24.33 29.86 -21.69
CA PRO A 562 -24.61 30.87 -20.68
C PRO A 562 -23.63 32.05 -20.77
N ASN A 563 -24.06 33.22 -20.28
CA ASN A 563 -23.32 34.49 -20.38
C ASN A 563 -21.91 34.45 -19.74
N GLY A 564 -21.69 33.55 -18.77
CA GLY A 564 -20.39 33.38 -18.11
C GLY A 564 -19.31 32.74 -18.99
N VAL A 565 -19.69 32.04 -20.08
CA VAL A 565 -18.75 31.30 -20.93
C VAL A 565 -17.93 32.27 -21.79
N THR A 566 -16.61 32.22 -21.61
CA THR A 566 -15.65 33.01 -22.39
C THR A 566 -15.01 32.21 -23.52
N SER A 567 -14.91 30.89 -23.38
CA SER A 567 -14.35 30.03 -24.44
C SER A 567 -14.99 28.65 -24.56
N ILE A 568 -14.90 28.10 -25.78
CA ILE A 568 -15.33 26.74 -26.14
C ILE A 568 -14.12 25.98 -26.70
N GLY A 569 -13.75 24.88 -26.05
CA GLY A 569 -12.54 24.10 -26.30
C GLY A 569 -12.58 23.22 -27.55
N GLU A 570 -11.41 22.68 -27.90
CA GLU A 570 -11.22 21.86 -29.10
C GLU A 570 -12.23 20.72 -29.13
N GLY A 571 -12.94 20.65 -30.24
CA GLY A 571 -13.89 19.58 -30.48
C GLY A 571 -15.07 19.45 -29.52
N ALA A 572 -15.41 20.49 -28.74
CA ALA A 572 -16.42 20.45 -27.67
C ALA A 572 -17.77 19.83 -28.09
N PHE A 573 -18.21 20.04 -29.34
CA PHE A 573 -19.45 19.51 -29.90
C PHE A 573 -19.23 18.69 -31.21
N ILE A 574 -18.03 18.13 -31.43
CA ILE A 574 -17.77 17.28 -32.61
C ILE A 574 -18.82 16.17 -32.70
N GLY A 575 -19.38 15.92 -33.88
CA GLY A 575 -20.31 14.81 -34.08
C GLY A 575 -21.68 15.01 -33.42
N CYS A 576 -22.03 16.24 -33.00
CA CYS A 576 -23.39 16.58 -32.61
C CYS A 576 -24.28 16.75 -33.86
N GLU A 577 -24.55 15.65 -34.55
CA GLU A 577 -25.19 15.63 -35.88
C GLU A 577 -26.61 16.22 -35.90
N SER A 578 -27.32 16.23 -34.76
CA SER A 578 -28.64 16.86 -34.65
C SER A 578 -28.58 18.36 -34.32
N LEU A 579 -27.42 18.91 -33.98
CA LEU A 579 -27.27 20.28 -33.48
C LEU A 579 -27.49 21.29 -34.61
N LYS A 580 -28.64 21.96 -34.57
CA LYS A 580 -29.09 22.92 -35.59
C LYS A 580 -29.05 24.36 -35.11
N SER A 581 -29.03 24.58 -33.80
CA SER A 581 -29.06 25.92 -33.21
C SER A 581 -28.19 25.98 -31.96
N ILE A 582 -27.40 27.05 -31.85
CA ILE A 582 -26.67 27.37 -30.63
C ILE A 582 -26.82 28.86 -30.36
N VAL A 583 -27.19 29.21 -29.13
CA VAL A 583 -27.24 30.61 -28.69
C VAL A 583 -25.90 30.93 -28.03
N LEU A 584 -25.12 31.82 -28.64
CA LEU A 584 -23.82 32.27 -28.13
C LEU A 584 -23.96 33.68 -27.54
N PRO A 585 -23.50 33.92 -26.31
CA PRO A 585 -23.44 35.26 -25.74
C PRO A 585 -22.26 36.05 -26.30
N ASP A 586 -22.32 37.39 -26.15
CA ASP A 586 -21.25 38.28 -26.61
C ASP A 586 -19.92 38.03 -25.87
N GLY A 587 -19.99 37.51 -24.64
CA GLY A 587 -18.82 37.16 -23.83
C GLY A 587 -17.93 36.05 -24.39
N VAL A 588 -18.40 35.25 -25.36
CA VAL A 588 -17.57 34.21 -26.00
C VAL A 588 -16.52 34.89 -26.90
N VAL A 589 -15.27 34.86 -26.45
CA VAL A 589 -14.12 35.47 -27.14
C VAL A 589 -13.35 34.47 -28.00
N SER A 590 -13.38 33.17 -27.67
CA SER A 590 -12.67 32.14 -28.44
C SER A 590 -13.47 30.86 -28.58
N ILE A 591 -13.37 30.27 -29.78
CA ILE A 591 -13.84 28.93 -30.10
C ILE A 591 -12.68 28.22 -30.78
N GLU A 592 -12.29 27.08 -30.23
CA GLU A 592 -11.13 26.32 -30.67
C GLU A 592 -11.42 25.44 -31.89
N LYS A 593 -10.38 24.77 -32.39
CA LYS A 593 -10.43 23.96 -33.61
C LYS A 593 -11.50 22.87 -33.49
N ASP A 594 -12.17 22.58 -34.61
CA ASP A 594 -13.15 21.50 -34.77
C ASP A 594 -14.31 21.54 -33.76
N ALA A 595 -14.49 22.61 -32.98
CA ALA A 595 -15.49 22.68 -31.91
C ALA A 595 -16.90 22.29 -32.35
N PHE A 596 -17.23 22.51 -33.62
CA PHE A 596 -18.52 22.17 -34.24
C PHE A 596 -18.39 21.28 -35.49
N ARG A 597 -17.30 20.52 -35.64
CA ARG A 597 -17.16 19.57 -36.75
C ARG A 597 -18.34 18.60 -36.75
N ASP A 598 -18.88 18.31 -37.93
CA ASP A 598 -20.03 17.42 -38.13
C ASP A 598 -21.36 17.90 -37.48
N CYS A 599 -21.46 19.18 -37.09
CA CYS A 599 -22.73 19.80 -36.67
C CYS A 599 -23.59 20.23 -37.87
N ASN A 600 -24.91 20.05 -37.73
CA ASN A 600 -25.91 20.31 -38.79
C ASN A 600 -26.51 21.73 -38.72
N PHE A 601 -25.65 22.74 -38.61
CA PHE A 601 -26.08 24.13 -38.64
C PHE A 601 -26.53 24.57 -40.06
N PRO A 602 -27.58 25.40 -40.16
CA PRO A 602 -27.94 26.10 -41.40
C PRO A 602 -26.77 26.91 -41.98
N ASN A 603 -26.68 26.98 -43.32
CA ASN A 603 -25.55 27.62 -44.01
C ASN A 603 -25.37 29.10 -43.64
N ASP A 604 -26.47 29.86 -43.54
CA ASP A 604 -26.45 31.27 -43.13
C ASP A 604 -25.90 31.44 -41.71
N PHE A 605 -26.24 30.51 -40.81
CA PHE A 605 -25.73 30.50 -39.45
C PHE A 605 -24.24 30.09 -39.39
N LYS A 606 -23.82 29.08 -40.17
CA LYS A 606 -22.39 28.71 -40.30
C LYS A 606 -21.55 29.90 -40.75
N GLN A 607 -21.99 30.65 -41.77
CA GLN A 607 -21.27 31.83 -42.26
C GLN A 607 -21.13 32.92 -41.19
N LYS A 608 -22.14 33.13 -40.33
CA LYS A 608 -22.04 34.07 -39.19
C LYS A 608 -20.96 33.65 -38.20
N LEU A 609 -20.88 32.36 -37.87
CA LEU A 609 -19.85 31.83 -36.97
C LEU A 609 -18.46 31.91 -37.58
N ILE A 610 -18.31 31.55 -38.86
CA ILE A 610 -17.03 31.64 -39.60
C ILE A 610 -16.54 33.10 -39.64
N SER A 611 -17.42 34.06 -39.91
CA SER A 611 -17.05 35.48 -39.93
C SER A 611 -16.55 36.00 -38.57
N ARG A 612 -16.98 35.39 -37.46
CA ARG A 612 -16.60 35.82 -36.11
C ARG A 612 -15.37 35.07 -35.57
N PHE A 613 -15.23 33.78 -35.87
CA PHE A 613 -14.25 32.89 -35.22
C PHE A 613 -13.31 32.13 -36.18
N GLY A 614 -13.53 32.25 -37.49
CA GLY A 614 -12.80 31.52 -38.53
C GLY A 614 -13.44 30.17 -38.89
N ASP A 615 -12.97 29.58 -39.99
CA ASP A 615 -13.43 28.31 -40.55
C ASP A 615 -12.94 27.09 -39.76
N LYS A 616 -11.76 27.18 -39.12
CA LYS A 616 -11.13 26.14 -38.29
C LYS A 616 -12.05 25.50 -37.23
N ILE A 617 -13.14 26.16 -36.84
CA ILE A 617 -14.11 25.65 -35.86
C ILE A 617 -14.98 24.51 -36.43
N PHE A 618 -14.99 24.31 -37.75
CA PHE A 618 -15.81 23.31 -38.46
C PHE A 618 -15.02 22.16 -39.09
N GLY A 619 -13.68 22.21 -39.10
CA GLY A 619 -12.82 21.23 -39.78
C GLY A 619 -12.26 21.72 -41.10
#